data_AF-A0A7C2A6L7-F1
#
_entry.id   AF-A0A7C2A6L7-F1
#
_cell.length_a   1.000
_cell.length_b   1.000
_cell.length_c   1.000
_cell.angle_alpha   90.00
_cell.angle_beta   90.00
_cell.angle_gamma   90.00
#
_symmetry.space_group_name_H-M   'P 1'
#
loop_
_entity.id
_entity.type
_entity.pdbx_description
1 polymer ?
#
loop_
_entity_poly.entity_id
_entity_poly.type
_entity_poly.pdbx_seq_one_letter_code
_entity_poly.pdbx_strand_id
1 'polypeptide(L)'
;MAVYLGSEGLDGYLKVQSGEIAVDDPDAMHIQKCLMASFEDRDYLEKEELQTIKKLGLKFRGRHAWPQFRSYLPGYVPWYLEKDQAILLTIALHQAMDVAQRLKEDRNLLSPPKDGLLLVRVPSVKGGWRDVWVIPSSPEKKELPVAPVDELCIQRIKKNITKGKGIWEVDFFYFPAPIREGNRPFFPRTLVIMDHAKGIVLHNWLAPDEEFFSKFQESLLDFVEKGKILPKQILINKYDTLRMLEPITSRLNIDVKMVEMLKAVERLREEMYGHFANNPRGFI
;
A
#
# COMPACT_ATOMS: atom_id res chain seq x y z
N MET A 1 -17.65 -7.72 -4.75
CA MET A 1 -16.82 -8.94 -4.81
C MET A 1 -15.39 -8.52 -5.11
N ALA A 2 -14.43 -8.95 -4.29
CA ALA A 2 -13.01 -8.72 -4.52
C ALA A 2 -12.33 -10.02 -4.97
N VAL A 3 -11.47 -9.92 -5.99
CA VAL A 3 -10.62 -11.02 -6.49
C VAL A 3 -9.18 -10.64 -6.19
N TYR A 4 -8.64 -11.18 -5.10
CA TYR A 4 -7.25 -10.94 -4.68
C TYR A 4 -6.27 -11.66 -5.60
N LEU A 5 -5.30 -10.93 -6.15
CA LEU A 5 -4.45 -11.41 -7.23
C LEU A 5 -3.15 -12.03 -6.69
N GLY A 6 -3.02 -13.34 -6.88
CA GLY A 6 -1.84 -14.11 -6.45
C GLY A 6 -1.64 -14.10 -4.93
N SER A 7 -0.47 -14.60 -4.49
CA SER A 7 -0.12 -14.65 -3.07
C SER A 7 0.02 -13.26 -2.44
N GLU A 8 0.45 -12.26 -3.20
CA GLU A 8 0.56 -10.86 -2.74
C GLU A 8 -0.81 -10.27 -2.42
N GLY A 9 -1.81 -10.44 -3.30
CA GLY A 9 -3.17 -9.99 -3.03
C GLY A 9 -3.80 -10.70 -1.84
N LEU A 10 -3.58 -12.02 -1.72
CA LEU A 10 -4.09 -12.81 -0.60
C LEU A 10 -3.47 -12.38 0.73
N ASP A 11 -2.15 -12.14 0.77
CA ASP A 11 -1.45 -11.65 1.96
C ASP A 11 -2.02 -10.30 2.43
N GLY A 12 -2.22 -9.36 1.50
CA GLY A 12 -2.84 -8.06 1.81
C GLY A 12 -4.24 -8.22 2.42
N TYR A 13 -5.05 -9.13 1.88
CA TYR A 13 -6.36 -9.45 2.47
C TYR A 13 -6.24 -10.04 3.88
N LEU A 14 -5.34 -11.02 4.09
CA LEU A 14 -5.17 -11.69 5.37
C LEU A 14 -4.68 -10.73 6.47
N LYS A 15 -3.82 -9.77 6.14
CA LYS A 15 -3.36 -8.73 7.09
C LYS A 15 -4.47 -7.80 7.54
N VAL A 16 -5.37 -7.41 6.62
CA VAL A 16 -6.55 -6.62 6.98
C VAL A 16 -7.54 -7.46 7.79
N GLN A 17 -7.73 -8.73 7.42
CA GLN A 17 -8.64 -9.63 8.12
C GLN A 17 -8.16 -9.97 9.55
N SER A 18 -6.85 -10.12 9.76
CA SER A 18 -6.26 -10.40 11.07
C SER A 18 -6.24 -9.19 12.00
N GLY A 19 -6.42 -7.98 11.46
CA GLY A 19 -6.24 -6.73 12.19
C GLY A 19 -4.78 -6.32 12.35
N GLU A 20 -3.84 -6.99 11.67
CA GLU A 20 -2.44 -6.53 11.58
C GLU A 20 -2.37 -5.13 10.94
N ILE A 21 -3.27 -4.87 9.99
CA ILE A 21 -3.52 -3.54 9.44
C ILE A 21 -4.98 -3.21 9.73
N ALA A 22 -5.20 -2.12 10.47
CA ALA A 22 -6.54 -1.66 10.78
C ALA A 22 -7.26 -1.19 9.51
N VAL A 23 -8.58 -1.40 9.44
CA VAL A 23 -9.37 -1.06 8.23
C VAL A 23 -9.41 0.45 7.98
N ASP A 24 -9.31 1.24 9.05
CA ASP A 24 -9.25 2.70 9.05
C ASP A 24 -7.81 3.24 8.92
N ASP A 25 -6.79 2.36 8.94
CA ASP A 25 -5.43 2.75 8.64
C ASP A 25 -5.37 3.20 7.17
N PRO A 26 -4.91 4.43 6.88
CA PRO A 26 -4.73 4.86 5.51
C PRO A 26 -3.84 3.93 4.69
N ASP A 27 -2.89 3.23 5.31
CA ASP A 27 -2.03 2.25 4.64
C ASP A 27 -2.83 1.03 4.11
N ALA A 28 -4.02 0.74 4.68
CA ALA A 28 -4.89 -0.35 4.23
C ALA A 28 -5.35 -0.20 2.77
N MET A 29 -5.57 1.03 2.31
CA MET A 29 -5.97 1.27 0.92
C MET A 29 -4.80 1.03 -0.04
N HIS A 30 -3.57 1.26 0.43
CA HIS A 30 -2.37 1.24 -0.39
C HIS A 30 -1.75 -0.16 -0.54
N ILE A 31 -2.24 -1.16 0.19
CA ILE A 31 -1.74 -2.54 0.12
C ILE A 31 -2.62 -3.49 -0.70
N GLN A 32 -3.82 -3.05 -1.12
CA GLN A 32 -4.75 -3.94 -1.81
C GLN A 32 -4.31 -4.21 -3.25
N LYS A 33 -4.11 -5.50 -3.56
CA LYS A 33 -3.89 -6.00 -4.93
C LYS A 33 -5.03 -6.91 -5.35
N CYS A 34 -6.10 -6.33 -5.89
CA CYS A 34 -7.31 -7.05 -6.23
C CYS A 34 -8.07 -6.46 -7.43
N LEU A 35 -8.97 -7.24 -8.01
CA LEU A 35 -9.99 -6.74 -8.92
C LEU A 35 -11.32 -6.67 -8.16
N MET A 36 -11.96 -5.51 -8.18
CA MET A 36 -13.23 -5.28 -7.51
C MET A 36 -14.35 -5.20 -8.54
N ALA A 37 -15.42 -5.95 -8.30
CA ALA A 37 -16.72 -5.75 -8.92
C ALA A 37 -17.71 -5.31 -7.83
N SER A 38 -18.26 -4.12 -7.95
CA SER A 38 -19.24 -3.56 -7.02
C SER A 38 -20.46 -3.00 -7.75
N PHE A 39 -21.50 -2.66 -6.99
CA PHE A 39 -22.68 -1.97 -7.51
C PHE A 39 -22.86 -0.66 -6.74
N GLU A 40 -22.68 0.44 -7.46
CA GLU A 40 -22.65 1.78 -6.90
C GLU A 40 -23.90 2.59 -7.28
N ASP A 41 -24.00 3.79 -6.70
CA ASP A 41 -24.90 4.81 -7.25
C ASP A 41 -24.31 5.36 -8.54
N ARG A 42 -25.19 5.83 -9.43
CA ARG A 42 -24.83 6.39 -10.74
C ARG A 42 -23.78 7.49 -10.64
N ASP A 43 -23.82 8.26 -9.56
CA ASP A 43 -23.03 9.47 -9.35
C ASP A 43 -21.56 9.16 -9.02
N TYR A 44 -21.27 7.92 -8.64
CA TYR A 44 -19.91 7.41 -8.40
C TYR A 44 -19.25 6.82 -9.66
N LEU A 45 -19.97 6.71 -10.78
CA LEU A 45 -19.40 6.22 -12.03
C LEU A 45 -18.77 7.36 -12.83
N GLU A 46 -17.59 7.10 -13.37
CA GLU A 46 -16.90 8.02 -14.29
C GLU A 46 -17.57 8.03 -15.67
N LYS A 47 -17.30 9.07 -16.46
CA LYS A 47 -17.95 9.30 -17.76
C LYS A 47 -17.69 8.14 -18.72
N GLU A 48 -16.49 7.59 -18.69
CA GLU A 48 -15.99 6.48 -19.49
C GLU A 48 -16.76 5.18 -19.18
N GLU A 49 -17.08 4.95 -17.90
CA GLU A 49 -17.87 3.80 -17.44
C GLU A 49 -19.32 3.92 -17.93
N LEU A 50 -19.91 5.11 -17.77
CA LEU A 50 -21.26 5.40 -18.26
C LEU A 50 -21.37 5.25 -19.79
N GLN A 51 -20.33 5.67 -20.54
CA GLN A 51 -20.27 5.48 -21.98
C GLN A 51 -20.20 4.01 -22.37
N THR A 52 -19.43 3.21 -21.63
CA THR A 52 -19.33 1.76 -21.86
C THR A 52 -20.68 1.08 -21.66
N ILE A 53 -21.38 1.38 -20.55
CA ILE A 53 -22.74 0.89 -20.28
C ILE A 53 -23.69 1.26 -21.42
N LYS A 54 -23.64 2.51 -21.89
CA LYS A 54 -24.48 3.00 -23.00
C LYS A 54 -24.19 2.26 -24.31
N LYS A 55 -22.91 2.04 -24.66
CA LYS A 55 -22.49 1.31 -25.86
C LYS A 55 -22.98 -0.14 -25.86
N LEU A 56 -23.02 -0.77 -24.69
CA LEU A 56 -23.54 -2.13 -24.52
C LEU A 56 -25.07 -2.22 -24.54
N GLY A 57 -25.78 -1.08 -24.60
CA GLY A 57 -27.25 -1.05 -24.57
C GLY A 57 -27.87 -1.43 -23.23
N LEU A 58 -27.07 -1.48 -22.16
CA LEU A 58 -27.51 -1.86 -20.82
C LEU A 58 -28.20 -0.69 -20.12
N LYS A 59 -29.16 -1.01 -19.24
CA LYS A 59 -29.92 -0.03 -18.46
C LYS A 59 -29.98 -0.47 -17.01
N PHE A 60 -29.59 0.44 -16.11
CA PHE A 60 -29.66 0.25 -14.66
C PHE A 60 -30.52 1.34 -14.03
N ARG A 61 -31.22 1.01 -12.94
CA ARG A 61 -32.10 1.93 -12.21
C ARG A 61 -32.02 1.63 -10.71
N GLY A 62 -32.18 2.66 -9.90
CA GLY A 62 -32.10 2.55 -8.44
C GLY A 62 -30.71 2.86 -7.89
N ARG A 63 -30.63 2.87 -6.56
CA ARG A 63 -29.38 3.02 -5.81
C ARG A 63 -28.61 1.70 -5.76
N HIS A 64 -27.28 1.77 -5.68
CA HIS A 64 -26.39 0.59 -5.62
C HIS A 64 -26.70 -0.47 -6.68
N ALA A 65 -27.00 -0.02 -7.90
CA ALA A 65 -27.43 -0.87 -9.01
C ALA A 65 -26.55 -0.73 -10.25
N TRP A 66 -25.60 0.21 -10.23
CA TRP A 66 -24.73 0.49 -11.36
C TRP A 66 -23.42 -0.29 -11.20
N PRO A 67 -23.11 -1.25 -12.10
CA PRO A 67 -21.91 -2.04 -11.96
C PRO A 67 -20.66 -1.16 -12.14
N GLN A 68 -19.73 -1.27 -11.20
CA GLN A 68 -18.42 -0.64 -11.26
C GLN A 68 -17.34 -1.72 -11.17
N PHE A 69 -16.28 -1.55 -11.98
CA PHE A 69 -15.17 -2.48 -12.03
C PHE A 69 -13.85 -1.73 -11.85
N ARG A 70 -13.09 -2.09 -10.80
CA ARG A 70 -11.84 -1.41 -10.46
C ARG A 70 -10.69 -2.39 -10.27
N SER A 71 -9.54 -2.03 -10.82
CA SER A 71 -8.25 -2.67 -10.55
C SER A 71 -7.57 -1.92 -9.41
N TYR A 72 -7.33 -2.61 -8.30
CA TYR A 72 -6.53 -2.12 -7.17
C TYR A 72 -5.11 -2.63 -7.33
N LEU A 73 -4.17 -1.69 -7.35
CA LEU A 73 -2.74 -1.95 -7.41
C LEU A 73 -2.09 -1.18 -6.26
N PRO A 74 -1.26 -1.83 -5.41
CA PRO A 74 -0.64 -1.19 -4.27
C PRO A 74 0.10 0.10 -4.63
N GLY A 75 -0.13 1.17 -3.87
CA GLY A 75 0.42 2.50 -4.15
C GLY A 75 -0.20 3.28 -5.31
N TYR A 76 -1.21 2.73 -6.01
CA TYR A 76 -1.89 3.42 -7.12
C TYR A 76 -3.36 3.73 -6.82
N VAL A 77 -3.89 4.74 -7.49
CA VAL A 77 -5.34 5.02 -7.47
C VAL A 77 -6.10 3.84 -8.08
N PRO A 78 -7.24 3.40 -7.51
CA PRO A 78 -8.10 2.40 -8.12
C PRO A 78 -8.49 2.80 -9.54
N TRP A 79 -8.20 1.93 -10.51
CA TRP A 79 -8.25 2.30 -11.93
C TRP A 79 -9.14 1.37 -12.75
N TYR A 80 -9.35 1.73 -14.01
CA TYR A 80 -10.07 0.90 -14.96
C TYR A 80 -9.40 -0.47 -15.14
N LEU A 81 -10.22 -1.47 -15.49
CA LEU A 81 -9.70 -2.79 -15.84
C LEU A 81 -9.03 -2.76 -17.22
N GLU A 82 -7.92 -3.47 -17.31
CA GLU A 82 -7.33 -3.86 -18.58
C GLU A 82 -8.01 -5.11 -19.16
N LYS A 83 -7.77 -5.41 -20.43
CA LYS A 83 -8.39 -6.55 -21.14
C LYS A 83 -8.23 -7.87 -20.39
N ASP A 84 -7.00 -8.21 -19.98
CA ASP A 84 -6.72 -9.49 -19.34
C ASP A 84 -7.31 -9.55 -17.92
N GLN A 85 -7.36 -8.41 -17.22
CA GLN A 85 -8.03 -8.28 -15.93
C GLN A 85 -9.54 -8.47 -16.07
N ALA A 86 -10.17 -7.92 -17.12
CA ALA A 86 -11.58 -8.13 -17.38
C ALA A 86 -11.90 -9.60 -17.69
N ILE A 87 -11.04 -10.29 -18.45
CA ILE A 87 -11.17 -11.73 -18.71
C ILE A 87 -11.06 -12.51 -17.40
N LEU A 88 -10.05 -12.23 -16.58
CA LEU A 88 -9.85 -12.90 -15.30
C LEU A 88 -11.03 -12.68 -14.34
N LEU A 89 -11.49 -11.43 -14.19
CA LEU A 89 -12.63 -11.11 -13.34
C LEU A 89 -13.91 -11.80 -13.81
N THR A 90 -14.10 -11.91 -15.13
CA THR A 90 -15.23 -12.65 -15.70
C THR A 90 -15.17 -14.12 -15.30
N ILE A 91 -14.01 -14.77 -15.41
CA ILE A 91 -13.82 -16.17 -14.99
C ILE A 91 -14.11 -16.30 -13.48
N ALA A 92 -13.56 -15.39 -12.67
CA ALA A 92 -13.73 -15.40 -11.22
C ALA A 92 -15.21 -15.23 -10.82
N LEU A 93 -15.96 -14.33 -11.47
CA LEU A 93 -17.39 -14.15 -11.23
C LEU A 93 -18.19 -15.44 -11.51
N HIS A 94 -17.94 -16.09 -12.65
CA HIS A 94 -18.62 -17.35 -12.97
C HIS A 94 -18.29 -18.46 -11.96
N GLN A 95 -17.02 -18.60 -11.56
CA GLN A 95 -16.62 -19.60 -10.58
C GLN A 95 -17.15 -19.29 -9.18
N ALA A 96 -17.19 -18.01 -8.79
CA ALA A 96 -17.77 -17.60 -7.52
C ALA A 96 -19.28 -17.88 -7.47
N MET A 97 -20.00 -17.66 -8.57
CA MET A 97 -21.42 -18.02 -8.67
C MET A 97 -21.65 -19.52 -8.53
N ASP A 98 -20.85 -20.35 -9.20
CA ASP A 98 -20.91 -21.82 -9.08
C ASP A 98 -20.67 -22.28 -7.63
N VAL A 99 -19.59 -21.81 -7.00
CA VAL A 99 -19.27 -22.15 -5.62
C VAL A 99 -20.35 -21.66 -4.66
N ALA A 100 -20.88 -20.44 -4.85
CA ALA A 100 -21.94 -19.89 -4.01
C ALA A 100 -23.25 -20.67 -4.13
N GLN A 101 -23.58 -21.21 -5.31
CA GLN A 101 -24.75 -22.08 -5.49
C GLN A 101 -24.55 -23.41 -4.77
N ARG A 102 -23.41 -24.07 -4.95
CA ARG A 102 -23.09 -25.33 -4.26
C ARG A 102 -23.04 -25.19 -2.74
N LEU A 103 -22.55 -24.05 -2.25
CA LEU A 103 -22.51 -23.74 -0.81
C LEU A 103 -23.92 -23.65 -0.18
N LYS A 104 -24.96 -23.30 -0.97
CA LYS A 104 -26.35 -23.31 -0.47
C LYS A 104 -26.84 -24.74 -0.20
N GLU A 105 -26.37 -25.70 -0.98
CA GLU A 105 -26.73 -27.12 -0.90
C GLU A 105 -25.87 -27.85 0.14
N ASP A 106 -24.57 -27.54 0.19
CA ASP A 106 -23.61 -28.06 1.16
C ASP A 106 -22.90 -26.93 1.91
N ARG A 107 -23.33 -26.67 3.14
CA ARG A 107 -22.75 -25.64 4.01
C ARG A 107 -21.30 -25.93 4.41
N ASN A 108 -20.86 -27.19 4.31
CA ASN A 108 -19.51 -27.61 4.66
C ASN A 108 -18.54 -27.57 3.46
N LEU A 109 -18.99 -27.15 2.27
CA LEU A 109 -18.17 -27.09 1.06
C LEU A 109 -16.84 -26.34 1.26
N LEU A 110 -16.86 -25.27 2.05
CA LEU A 110 -15.69 -24.44 2.37
C LEU A 110 -15.00 -24.83 3.68
N SER A 111 -15.40 -25.93 4.32
CA SER A 111 -14.74 -26.47 5.51
C SER A 111 -13.52 -27.29 5.08
N PRO A 112 -12.29 -26.82 5.33
CA PRO A 112 -11.11 -27.53 4.88
C PRO A 112 -10.90 -28.82 5.67
N PRO A 113 -10.31 -29.87 5.06
CA PRO A 113 -9.97 -31.10 5.77
C PRO A 113 -8.82 -30.92 6.77
N LYS A 114 -8.05 -29.82 6.64
CA LYS A 114 -6.98 -29.41 7.54
C LYS A 114 -6.84 -27.89 7.52
N ASP A 115 -6.51 -27.32 8.67
CA ASP A 115 -6.28 -25.88 8.82
C ASP A 115 -5.25 -25.35 7.81
N GLY A 116 -5.52 -24.14 7.31
CA GLY A 116 -4.68 -23.43 6.34
C GLY A 116 -4.87 -23.85 4.87
N LEU A 117 -5.73 -24.82 4.58
CA LEU A 117 -6.09 -25.16 3.20
C LEU A 117 -7.19 -24.24 2.67
N LEU A 118 -7.03 -23.81 1.41
CA LEU A 118 -8.05 -23.10 0.65
C LEU A 118 -8.63 -24.00 -0.43
N LEU A 119 -9.94 -23.90 -0.64
CA LEU A 119 -10.60 -24.54 -1.78
C LEU A 119 -10.25 -23.77 -3.06
N VAL A 120 -9.59 -24.43 -4.01
CA VAL A 120 -9.17 -23.85 -5.28
C VAL A 120 -9.90 -24.53 -6.43
N ARG A 121 -10.49 -23.70 -7.31
CA ARG A 121 -11.07 -24.12 -8.57
C ARG A 121 -9.97 -24.14 -9.64
N VAL A 122 -9.66 -25.32 -10.16
CA VAL A 122 -8.62 -25.51 -11.18
C VAL A 122 -9.26 -25.93 -12.51
N PRO A 123 -8.92 -25.29 -13.64
CA PRO A 123 -9.40 -25.73 -14.94
C PRO A 123 -8.84 -27.12 -15.29
N SER A 124 -9.69 -27.99 -15.84
CA SER A 124 -9.32 -29.33 -16.25
C SER A 124 -8.88 -29.36 -17.71
N VAL A 125 -7.85 -30.16 -18.03
CA VAL A 125 -7.39 -30.40 -19.41
C VAL A 125 -8.49 -31.01 -20.28
N LYS A 126 -9.44 -31.74 -19.68
CA LYS A 126 -10.58 -32.36 -20.37
C LYS A 126 -11.79 -31.41 -20.51
N GLY A 127 -11.62 -30.14 -20.16
CA GLY A 127 -12.72 -29.17 -20.04
C GLY A 127 -13.38 -29.20 -18.66
N GLY A 128 -13.95 -28.07 -18.25
CA GLY A 128 -14.57 -27.89 -16.94
C GLY A 128 -13.58 -27.54 -15.82
N TRP A 129 -14.06 -27.63 -14.58
CA TRP A 129 -13.34 -27.21 -13.38
C TRP A 129 -13.39 -28.32 -12.33
N ARG A 130 -12.34 -28.40 -11.51
CA ARG A 130 -12.26 -29.32 -10.37
C ARG A 130 -11.87 -28.59 -9.10
N ASP A 131 -12.31 -29.14 -7.98
CA ASP A 131 -11.98 -28.65 -6.65
C ASP A 131 -10.70 -29.30 -6.14
N VAL A 132 -9.82 -28.50 -5.55
CA VAL A 132 -8.56 -28.96 -4.96
C VAL A 132 -8.31 -28.17 -3.69
N TRP A 133 -7.89 -28.84 -2.62
CA TRP A 133 -7.44 -28.18 -1.40
C TRP A 133 -5.95 -27.87 -1.51
N VAL A 134 -5.59 -26.60 -1.34
CA VAL A 134 -4.21 -26.12 -1.55
C VAL A 134 -3.78 -25.26 -0.36
N ILE A 135 -2.54 -25.44 0.07
CA ILE A 135 -1.88 -24.50 0.98
C ILE A 135 -1.43 -23.31 0.12
N PRO A 136 -1.91 -22.09 0.37
CA PRO A 136 -1.49 -20.94 -0.42
C PRO A 136 0.02 -20.73 -0.28
N SER A 137 0.69 -20.46 -1.39
CA SER A 137 2.09 -20.07 -1.34
C SER A 137 2.23 -18.75 -0.61
N SER A 138 3.23 -18.64 0.28
CA SER A 138 3.58 -17.35 0.89
C SER A 138 3.93 -16.33 -0.20
N PRO A 139 3.59 -15.05 -0.03
CA PRO A 139 4.07 -14.02 -0.93
C PRO A 139 5.60 -14.03 -0.95
N GLU A 140 6.18 -13.77 -2.12
CA GLU A 140 7.61 -13.48 -2.20
C GLU A 140 7.89 -12.23 -1.35
N LYS A 141 8.74 -12.38 -0.33
CA LYS A 141 9.23 -11.22 0.42
C LYS A 141 10.14 -10.43 -0.52
N LYS A 142 9.63 -9.33 -1.07
CA LYS A 142 10.48 -8.34 -1.74
C LYS A 142 11.45 -7.79 -0.70
N GLU A 143 12.73 -8.06 -0.89
CA GLU A 143 13.75 -7.36 -0.10
C GLU A 143 13.69 -5.87 -0.45
N LEU A 144 13.68 -5.02 0.58
CA LEU A 144 13.81 -3.59 0.36
C LEU A 144 15.18 -3.33 -0.28
N PRO A 145 15.25 -2.63 -1.42
CA PRO A 145 16.53 -2.32 -2.05
C PRO A 145 17.26 -1.29 -1.20
N VAL A 146 18.06 -1.76 -0.25
CA VAL A 146 18.93 -0.91 0.57
C VAL A 146 20.12 -0.52 -0.29
N ALA A 147 20.16 0.74 -0.72
CA ALA A 147 21.28 1.27 -1.48
C ALA A 147 22.60 1.19 -0.67
N PRO A 148 23.76 1.10 -1.35
CA PRO A 148 25.05 1.32 -0.70
C PRO A 148 25.14 2.76 -0.13
N VAL A 149 25.66 2.87 1.08
CA VAL A 149 25.88 4.16 1.74
C VAL A 149 27.08 4.88 1.12
N ASP A 150 26.97 6.19 0.85
CA ASP A 150 28.11 7.02 0.45
C ASP A 150 29.08 7.21 1.64
N GLU A 151 30.14 6.39 1.67
CA GLU A 151 31.17 6.45 2.71
C GLU A 151 31.93 7.78 2.74
N LEU A 152 32.09 8.47 1.59
CA LEU A 152 32.73 9.78 1.57
C LEU A 152 31.85 10.83 2.25
N CYS A 153 30.55 10.80 1.99
CA CYS A 153 29.57 11.63 2.69
C CYS A 153 29.60 11.37 4.21
N ILE A 154 29.58 10.10 4.63
CA ILE A 154 29.68 9.74 6.05
C ILE A 154 30.92 10.34 6.72
N GLN A 155 32.08 10.29 6.06
CA GLN A 155 33.32 10.87 6.60
C GLN A 155 33.27 12.40 6.68
N ARG A 156 32.64 13.08 5.70
CA ARG A 156 32.42 14.54 5.76
C ARG A 156 31.52 14.91 6.93
N ILE A 157 30.43 14.16 7.12
CA ILE A 157 29.50 14.35 8.25
C ILE A 157 30.25 14.20 9.57
N LYS A 158 31.02 13.12 9.76
CA LYS A 158 31.78 12.88 11.01
C LYS A 158 32.75 14.01 11.37
N LYS A 159 33.37 14.66 10.38
CA LYS A 159 34.36 15.72 10.60
C LYS A 159 33.74 17.08 10.92
N ASN A 160 32.58 17.37 10.33
CA ASN A 160 32.07 18.75 10.24
C ASN A 160 30.77 18.98 11.02
N ILE A 161 30.20 17.96 11.66
CA ILE A 161 28.88 18.03 12.29
C ILE A 161 28.96 17.95 13.81
N THR A 162 28.10 18.73 14.46
CA THR A 162 27.90 18.70 15.90
C THR A 162 26.76 17.74 16.25
N LYS A 163 26.94 16.92 17.29
CA LYS A 163 25.83 16.16 17.89
C LYS A 163 24.91 17.10 18.65
N GLY A 164 23.70 17.26 18.15
CA GLY A 164 22.63 17.98 18.83
C GLY A 164 22.05 17.18 19.99
N LYS A 165 21.22 17.85 20.79
CA LYS A 165 20.46 17.23 21.90
C LYS A 165 19.05 16.79 21.48
N GLY A 166 18.65 17.06 20.24
CA GLY A 166 17.32 16.78 19.73
C GLY A 166 17.03 15.28 19.59
N ILE A 167 15.76 14.93 19.71
CA ILE A 167 15.23 13.61 19.40
C ILE A 167 14.41 13.76 18.13
N TRP A 168 14.65 12.90 17.14
CA TRP A 168 13.91 12.92 15.88
C TRP A 168 12.95 11.74 15.82
N GLU A 169 11.75 11.95 15.31
CA GLU A 169 10.88 10.86 14.87
C GLU A 169 11.05 10.69 13.37
N VAL A 170 11.26 9.47 12.91
CA VAL A 170 11.45 9.17 11.48
C VAL A 170 10.45 8.11 11.06
N ASP A 171 9.70 8.40 10.00
CA ASP A 171 8.82 7.42 9.37
C ASP A 171 8.72 7.69 7.87
N PHE A 172 8.24 6.68 7.15
CA PHE A 172 7.76 6.85 5.79
C PHE A 172 6.42 6.15 5.58
N PHE A 173 5.60 6.76 4.73
CA PHE A 173 4.24 6.30 4.42
C PHE A 173 3.81 6.85 3.06
N TYR A 174 2.68 6.40 2.53
CA TYR A 174 2.12 6.97 1.30
C TYR A 174 1.60 8.38 1.54
N PHE A 175 2.01 9.31 0.68
CA PHE A 175 1.48 10.65 0.67
C PHE A 175 0.01 10.60 0.24
N PRO A 176 -0.91 11.28 0.96
CA PRO A 176 -2.35 11.15 0.75
C PRO A 176 -2.87 11.73 -0.58
N ALA A 177 -2.07 12.53 -1.29
CA ALA A 177 -2.45 13.08 -2.57
C ALA A 177 -1.81 12.29 -3.72
N PRO A 178 -2.59 11.79 -4.69
CA PRO A 178 -2.04 11.12 -5.85
C PRO A 178 -1.38 12.13 -6.79
N ILE A 179 -0.34 11.69 -7.48
CA ILE A 179 0.35 12.41 -8.56
C ILE A 179 0.13 11.65 -9.86
N ARG A 180 0.06 12.38 -10.98
CA ARG A 180 -0.09 11.80 -12.31
C ARG A 180 1.10 12.13 -13.20
N GLU A 181 2.00 11.17 -13.35
CA GLU A 181 3.13 11.20 -14.31
C GLU A 181 2.98 10.10 -15.37
N GLY A 182 1.73 9.82 -15.79
CA GLY A 182 1.42 8.76 -16.75
C GLY A 182 -0.08 8.50 -16.88
N ASN A 183 -0.43 7.28 -17.31
CA ASN A 183 -1.83 6.89 -17.53
C ASN A 183 -2.59 6.68 -16.22
N ARG A 184 -1.95 6.09 -15.21
CA ARG A 184 -2.55 5.75 -13.92
C ARG A 184 -1.92 6.60 -12.82
N PRO A 185 -2.70 7.43 -12.09
CA PRO A 185 -2.17 8.17 -10.95
C PRO A 185 -1.70 7.25 -9.82
N PHE A 186 -0.69 7.69 -9.08
CA PHE A 186 -0.11 6.95 -7.96
C PHE A 186 0.09 7.83 -6.74
N PHE A 187 0.15 7.22 -5.56
CA PHE A 187 0.48 7.87 -4.31
C PHE A 187 2.00 7.76 -4.11
N PRO A 188 2.76 8.86 -4.13
CA PRO A 188 4.19 8.78 -3.84
C PRO A 188 4.41 8.40 -2.37
N ARG A 189 5.56 7.87 -2.04
CA ARG A 189 5.98 7.74 -0.63
C ARG A 189 6.57 9.06 -0.16
N THR A 190 6.35 9.39 1.10
CA THR A 190 6.99 10.50 1.79
C THR A 190 7.86 9.97 2.93
N LEU A 191 9.12 10.40 3.00
CA LEU A 191 9.96 10.35 4.18
C LEU A 191 9.69 11.61 4.99
N VAL A 192 9.46 11.46 6.29
CA VAL A 192 9.31 12.58 7.22
C VAL A 192 10.28 12.40 8.37
N ILE A 193 10.97 13.49 8.73
CA ILE A 193 11.78 13.61 9.95
C ILE A 193 11.18 14.76 10.77
N MET A 194 10.69 14.46 11.96
CA MET A 194 10.08 15.42 12.88
C MET A 194 10.99 15.70 14.08
N ASP A 195 11.01 16.92 14.59
CA ASP A 195 11.53 17.20 15.93
C ASP A 195 10.50 16.72 16.97
N HIS A 196 10.88 15.74 17.79
CA HIS A 196 9.98 15.13 18.78
C HIS A 196 9.46 16.14 19.81
N ALA A 197 10.29 17.09 20.23
CA ALA A 197 9.93 18.03 21.30
C ALA A 197 9.09 19.20 20.78
N LYS A 198 9.40 19.68 19.58
CA LYS A 198 8.75 20.86 18.97
C LYS A 198 7.56 20.51 18.10
N GLY A 199 7.47 19.26 17.63
CA GLY A 199 6.42 18.82 16.71
C GLY A 199 6.50 19.51 15.33
N ILE A 200 7.70 19.91 14.91
CA ILE A 200 7.91 20.56 13.61
C ILE A 200 8.57 19.61 12.62
N VAL A 201 8.25 19.77 11.34
CA VAL A 201 8.91 19.06 10.24
C VAL A 201 10.34 19.58 10.11
N LEU A 202 11.33 18.69 10.22
CA LEU A 202 12.73 18.99 9.97
C LEU A 202 13.13 18.66 8.53
N HIS A 203 12.59 17.56 7.99
CA HIS A 203 12.81 17.11 6.62
C HIS A 203 11.57 16.44 6.08
N ASN A 204 11.27 16.69 4.81
CA ASN A 204 10.28 15.97 4.04
C ASN A 204 10.81 15.69 2.64
N TRP A 205 10.61 14.47 2.15
CA TRP A 205 11.04 14.10 0.81
C TRP A 205 10.06 13.11 0.21
N LEU A 206 9.62 13.40 -1.02
CA LEU A 206 8.65 12.58 -1.75
C LEU A 206 9.35 11.92 -2.94
N ALA A 207 9.01 10.66 -3.19
CA ALA A 207 9.42 9.95 -4.41
C ALA A 207 8.38 8.88 -4.80
N PRO A 208 8.33 8.48 -6.07
CA PRO A 208 7.61 7.27 -6.50
C PRO A 208 8.07 6.05 -5.70
N ASP A 209 7.16 5.10 -5.47
CA ASP A 209 7.42 3.87 -4.69
C ASP A 209 8.68 3.12 -5.17
N GLU A 210 8.84 3.03 -6.50
CA GLU A 210 9.93 2.33 -7.18
C GLU A 210 11.32 2.98 -6.95
N GLU A 211 11.36 4.29 -6.72
CA GLU A 211 12.59 5.04 -6.47
C GLU A 211 12.83 5.34 -4.99
N PHE A 212 11.79 5.23 -4.17
CA PHE A 212 11.82 5.71 -2.80
C PHE A 212 12.91 5.03 -1.98
N PHE A 213 12.96 3.69 -2.01
CA PHE A 213 13.91 2.94 -1.21
C PHE A 213 15.36 3.10 -1.68
N SER A 214 15.59 3.22 -2.99
CA SER A 214 16.94 3.39 -3.53
C SER A 214 17.52 4.79 -3.24
N LYS A 215 16.68 5.82 -3.17
CA LYS A 215 17.09 7.21 -2.87
C LYS A 215 16.90 7.62 -1.40
N PHE A 216 16.33 6.75 -0.56
CA PHE A 216 16.08 7.03 0.86
C PHE A 216 17.32 7.51 1.60
N GLN A 217 18.41 6.76 1.45
CA GLN A 217 19.67 7.04 2.14
C GLN A 217 20.31 8.34 1.67
N GLU A 218 20.29 8.59 0.36
CA GLU A 218 20.75 9.84 -0.24
C GLU A 218 20.00 11.03 0.36
N SER A 219 18.67 10.97 0.38
CA SER A 219 17.82 12.02 0.97
C SER A 219 18.15 12.31 2.44
N LEU A 220 18.36 11.27 3.24
CA LEU A 220 18.72 11.42 4.66
C LEU A 220 20.11 12.02 4.84
N LEU A 221 21.11 11.54 4.09
CA LEU A 221 22.49 12.03 4.17
C LEU A 221 22.57 13.49 3.72
N ASP A 222 21.90 13.84 2.64
CA ASP A 222 21.80 15.21 2.13
C ASP A 222 21.22 16.16 3.17
N PHE A 223 20.15 15.75 3.85
CA PHE A 223 19.52 16.52 4.92
C PHE A 223 20.50 16.77 6.08
N VAL A 224 21.17 15.71 6.56
CA VAL A 224 22.13 15.80 7.66
C VAL A 224 23.34 16.66 7.29
N GLU A 225 23.90 16.45 6.09
CA GLU A 225 25.08 17.19 5.60
C GLU A 225 24.79 18.69 5.46
N LYS A 226 23.62 19.06 4.89
CA LYS A 226 23.18 20.46 4.75
C LYS A 226 22.84 21.11 6.09
N GLY A 227 22.11 20.40 6.95
CA GLY A 227 21.67 20.89 8.26
C GLY A 227 22.81 21.00 9.28
N LYS A 228 23.93 20.32 9.04
CA LYS A 228 25.12 20.25 9.92
C LYS A 228 24.80 19.87 11.37
N ILE A 229 23.76 19.07 11.57
CA ILE A 229 23.30 18.65 12.88
C ILE A 229 22.91 17.18 12.87
N LEU A 230 23.31 16.45 13.90
CA LEU A 230 22.85 15.09 14.18
C LEU A 230 21.95 15.06 15.41
N PRO A 231 20.92 14.20 15.46
CA PRO A 231 20.14 14.03 16.66
C PRO A 231 20.95 13.26 17.71
N LYS A 232 20.51 13.37 18.97
CA LYS A 232 20.94 12.48 20.04
C LYS A 232 20.38 11.07 19.81
N GLN A 233 19.13 10.99 19.37
CA GLN A 233 18.37 9.75 19.24
C GLN A 233 17.33 9.88 18.12
N ILE A 234 17.07 8.78 17.43
CA ILE A 234 15.98 8.63 16.47
C ILE A 234 14.95 7.65 17.04
N LEU A 235 13.68 8.02 17.00
CA LEU A 235 12.54 7.19 17.32
C LEU A 235 11.91 6.67 16.03
N ILE A 236 11.54 5.39 16.02
CA ILE A 236 10.87 4.71 14.91
C ILE A 236 9.82 3.75 15.45
N ASN A 237 8.80 3.41 14.66
CA ASN A 237 7.78 2.42 15.02
C ASN A 237 7.67 1.24 14.04
N LYS A 238 8.47 1.20 12.97
CA LYS A 238 8.45 0.15 11.94
C LYS A 238 9.83 -0.47 11.75
N TYR A 239 9.88 -1.80 11.63
CA TYR A 239 11.12 -2.54 11.32
C TYR A 239 11.71 -2.17 9.96
N ASP A 240 10.88 -1.88 8.96
CA ASP A 240 11.36 -1.44 7.65
C ASP A 240 12.12 -0.11 7.75
N THR A 241 11.65 0.82 8.58
CA THR A 241 12.37 2.07 8.87
C THR A 241 13.71 1.80 9.55
N LEU A 242 13.77 0.85 10.49
CA LEU A 242 15.04 0.44 11.10
C LEU A 242 16.04 -0.06 10.05
N ARG A 243 15.61 -0.97 9.16
CA ARG A 243 16.46 -1.54 8.10
C ARG A 243 17.01 -0.47 7.16
N MET A 244 16.22 0.55 6.84
CA MET A 244 16.64 1.65 5.98
C MET A 244 17.64 2.59 6.67
N LEU A 245 17.49 2.79 7.99
CA LEU A 245 18.33 3.70 8.78
C LEU A 245 19.64 3.08 9.26
N GLU A 246 19.64 1.78 9.62
CA GLU A 246 20.76 1.09 10.25
C GLU A 246 22.11 1.28 9.51
N PRO A 247 22.19 1.22 8.17
CA PRO A 247 23.44 1.43 7.47
C PRO A 247 24.06 2.82 7.74
N ILE A 248 23.25 3.84 7.97
CA ILE A 248 23.68 5.21 8.24
C ILE A 248 23.90 5.43 9.74
N THR A 249 22.94 5.04 10.57
CA THR A 249 22.95 5.33 12.02
C THR A 249 24.06 4.60 12.76
N SER A 250 24.37 3.35 12.38
CA SER A 250 25.51 2.60 12.91
C SER A 250 26.85 3.30 12.64
N ARG A 251 27.03 3.80 11.40
CA ARG A 251 28.25 4.52 11.00
C ARG A 251 28.40 5.84 11.72
N LEU A 252 27.30 6.58 11.92
CA LEU A 252 27.29 7.89 12.57
C LEU A 252 27.15 7.81 14.10
N ASN A 253 27.04 6.59 14.66
CA ASN A 253 26.85 6.33 16.08
C ASN A 253 25.66 7.14 16.65
N ILE A 254 24.50 6.99 15.99
CA ILE A 254 23.21 7.58 16.38
C ILE A 254 22.38 6.48 17.05
N ASP A 255 21.84 6.78 18.23
CA ASP A 255 20.96 5.86 18.94
C ASP A 255 19.59 5.77 18.24
N VAL A 256 19.09 4.56 18.02
CA VAL A 256 17.80 4.31 17.37
C VAL A 256 16.93 3.48 18.31
N LYS A 257 15.74 3.99 18.62
CA LYS A 257 14.81 3.35 19.56
C LYS A 257 13.48 3.04 18.88
N MET A 258 13.08 1.77 18.93
CA MET A 258 11.73 1.35 18.61
C MET A 258 10.75 1.83 19.69
N VAL A 259 9.67 2.47 19.27
CA VAL A 259 8.57 2.94 20.12
C VAL A 259 7.24 2.49 19.52
N GLU A 260 6.20 2.38 20.34
CA GLU A 260 4.87 2.01 19.87
C GLU A 260 4.22 3.09 19.00
N MET A 261 4.54 4.36 19.27
CA MET A 261 3.84 5.52 18.72
C MET A 261 4.81 6.66 18.42
N LEU A 262 4.66 7.30 17.25
CA LEU A 262 5.42 8.48 16.84
C LEU A 262 4.49 9.70 16.87
N LYS A 263 4.38 10.34 18.03
CA LYS A 263 3.35 11.36 18.30
C LYS A 263 3.37 12.54 17.32
N ALA A 264 4.56 13.03 16.96
CA ALA A 264 4.69 14.16 16.05
C ALA A 264 4.38 13.74 14.60
N VAL A 265 4.83 12.54 14.20
CA VAL A 265 4.54 11.98 12.87
C VAL A 265 3.05 11.67 12.72
N GLU A 266 2.41 11.06 13.71
CA GLU A 266 0.99 10.70 13.65
C GLU A 266 0.10 11.92 13.55
N ARG A 267 0.36 12.94 14.36
CA ARG A 267 -0.33 14.22 14.24
C ARG A 267 -0.18 14.83 12.84
N LEU A 268 1.04 14.81 12.28
CA LEU A 268 1.26 15.29 10.91
C LEU A 268 0.46 14.46 9.91
N ARG A 269 0.45 13.12 10.04
CA ARG A 269 -0.33 12.22 9.18
C ARG A 269 -1.81 12.59 9.24
N GLU A 270 -2.40 12.68 10.42
CA GLU A 270 -3.82 13.07 10.59
C GLU A 270 -4.14 14.41 9.93
N GLU A 271 -3.30 15.43 10.17
CA GLU A 271 -3.46 16.76 9.56
C GLU A 271 -3.37 16.71 8.03
N MET A 272 -2.41 15.94 7.49
CA MET A 272 -2.25 15.73 6.05
C MET A 272 -3.48 15.02 5.46
N TYR A 273 -3.86 13.86 5.99
CA TYR A 273 -5.02 13.10 5.50
C TYR A 273 -6.32 13.92 5.61
N GLY A 274 -6.52 14.64 6.71
CA GLY A 274 -7.66 15.53 6.89
C GLY A 274 -7.69 16.69 5.88
N HIS A 275 -6.53 17.27 5.55
CA HIS A 275 -6.45 18.33 4.54
C HIS A 275 -6.84 17.83 3.14
N PHE A 276 -6.29 16.69 2.73
CA PHE A 276 -6.50 16.15 1.38
C PHE A 276 -7.86 15.47 1.20
N ALA A 277 -8.42 14.85 2.25
CA ALA A 277 -9.78 14.31 2.21
C ALA A 277 -10.86 15.40 1.98
N ASN A 278 -10.64 16.60 2.53
CA ASN A 278 -11.59 17.71 2.42
C ASN A 278 -11.43 18.55 1.13
N ASN A 279 -10.40 18.30 0.32
CA ASN A 279 -10.10 19.07 -0.90
C ASN A 279 -9.82 18.19 -2.14
N PRO A 280 -10.73 17.26 -2.51
CA PRO A 280 -10.48 16.28 -3.59
C PRO A 280 -10.41 16.88 -5.00
N ARG A 281 -10.79 18.16 -5.20
CA ARG A 281 -10.93 18.79 -6.53
C ARG A 281 -9.64 19.39 -7.10
N GLY A 282 -8.51 19.30 -6.40
CA GLY A 282 -7.27 19.97 -6.80
C GLY A 282 -6.35 19.21 -7.77
N PHE A 283 -6.58 17.90 -8.02
CA PHE A 283 -5.50 17.02 -8.51
C PHE A 283 -5.92 15.96 -9.54
N ILE A 284 -6.97 16.20 -10.34
CA ILE A 284 -7.23 15.42 -11.58
C ILE A 284 -7.27 16.37 -12.78
#